data_AF-A0A699ZJC9-F1
#
_entry.id   AF-A0A699ZJC9-F1
#
_cell.length_a   1.000
_cell.length_b   1.000
_cell.length_c   1.000
_cell.angle_alpha   90.00
_cell.angle_beta   90.00
_cell.angle_gamma   90.00
#
_symmetry.space_group_name_H-M   'P 1'
#
loop_
_entity.id
_entity.type
_entity.pdbx_description
1 polymer ?
#
loop_
_entity_poly.entity_id
_entity_poly.type
_entity_poly.pdbx_seq_one_letter_code
_entity_poly.pdbx_strand_id
1 'polypeptide(L)'
;AHVPKLVKINDVDYSQVDAIFCCLPHATTQEVISKLPEHLKVVDLSADFRLKDPASYAQWYGHEHAAVELQKTAVYGLTELYREQIKGARLLANPGCYPTCAQLPLYPLIKAKLVLTDDIIIDAKSGVSGAGRAAKESNLYCEIAEGINSYSVGKHRHMPEIEQGLSEAAGTAVNVSFTPHLINMS
;
A
#
# COMPACT_ATOMS: atom_id res chain seq x y z
N ALA A 1 -28.29 -17.29 4.24
CA ALA A 1 -27.32 -16.27 4.67
C ALA A 1 -27.65 -14.96 3.96
N HIS A 2 -27.94 -13.88 4.70
CA HIS A 2 -28.28 -12.56 4.15
C HIS A 2 -27.00 -11.84 3.68
N VAL A 3 -26.31 -12.38 2.68
CA VAL A 3 -25.21 -11.65 2.04
C VAL A 3 -25.78 -10.64 1.05
N PRO A 4 -25.23 -9.42 0.97
CA PRO A 4 -25.65 -8.43 -0.02
C PRO A 4 -25.53 -8.98 -1.44
N LYS A 5 -26.45 -8.57 -2.32
CA LYS A 5 -26.34 -8.89 -3.74
C LYS A 5 -25.15 -8.15 -4.33
N LEU A 6 -24.25 -8.88 -4.98
CA LEU A 6 -23.16 -8.26 -5.73
C LEU A 6 -23.73 -7.47 -6.91
N VAL A 7 -23.27 -6.23 -7.04
CA VAL A 7 -23.60 -5.31 -8.14
C VAL A 7 -22.32 -4.80 -8.78
N LYS A 8 -22.38 -4.39 -10.06
CA LYS A 8 -21.24 -3.75 -10.71
C LYS A 8 -21.05 -2.35 -10.14
N ILE A 9 -19.81 -1.83 -10.17
CA ILE A 9 -19.49 -0.47 -9.71
C ILE A 9 -20.43 0.59 -10.32
N ASN A 10 -20.72 0.50 -11.62
CA ASN A 10 -21.58 1.46 -12.30
C ASN A 10 -23.07 1.38 -11.92
N ASP A 11 -23.48 0.30 -11.25
CA ASP A 11 -24.86 0.04 -10.85
C ASP A 11 -25.09 0.32 -9.36
N VAL A 12 -24.06 0.79 -8.63
CA VAL A 12 -24.16 1.10 -7.20
C VAL A 12 -24.93 2.40 -7.00
N ASP A 13 -25.97 2.36 -6.17
CA ASP A 13 -26.58 3.57 -5.61
C ASP A 13 -25.76 4.05 -4.40
N TYR A 14 -25.01 5.15 -4.59
CA TYR A 14 -24.18 5.75 -3.56
C TYR A 14 -24.94 6.69 -2.60
N SER A 15 -26.25 6.92 -2.80
CA SER A 15 -27.02 7.88 -2.00
C SER A 15 -27.20 7.47 -0.53
N GLN A 16 -27.12 6.17 -0.26
CA GLN A 16 -27.21 5.58 1.09
C GLN A 16 -25.84 5.04 1.57
N VAL A 17 -24.75 5.48 0.95
CA VAL A 17 -23.39 5.05 1.29
C VAL A 17 -22.63 6.24 1.87
N ASP A 18 -22.05 6.05 3.05
CA ASP A 18 -21.22 7.06 3.72
C ASP A 18 -19.72 6.86 3.44
N ALA A 19 -19.29 5.60 3.31
CA ALA A 19 -17.88 5.24 3.16
C ALA A 19 -17.69 4.02 2.25
N ILE A 20 -16.53 3.98 1.57
CA ILE A 20 -16.14 2.91 0.63
C ILE A 20 -14.74 2.41 0.97
N PHE A 21 -14.59 1.09 0.93
CA PHE A 21 -13.29 0.42 0.93
C PHE A 21 -13.00 -0.11 -0.47
N CYS A 22 -11.95 0.38 -1.12
CA CYS A 22 -11.54 -0.06 -2.45
C CYS A 22 -10.49 -1.16 -2.35
N CYS A 23 -10.85 -2.37 -2.80
CA CYS A 23 -9.96 -3.53 -2.87
C CYS A 23 -9.74 -3.98 -4.33
N LEU A 24 -9.62 -3.01 -5.24
CA LEU A 24 -9.48 -3.26 -6.67
C LEU A 24 -8.02 -3.60 -7.04
N PRO A 25 -7.80 -4.23 -8.20
CA PRO A 25 -6.46 -4.35 -8.76
C PRO A 25 -5.81 -2.97 -8.94
N HIS A 26 -4.48 -2.93 -8.85
CA HIS A 26 -3.69 -1.72 -9.11
C HIS A 26 -4.02 -1.11 -10.48
N ALA A 27 -3.80 0.20 -10.63
CA ALA A 27 -4.17 1.05 -11.77
C ALA A 27 -5.68 1.27 -11.97
N THR A 28 -6.54 0.32 -11.55
CA THR A 28 -7.99 0.44 -11.75
C THR A 28 -8.61 1.46 -10.77
N THR A 29 -8.01 1.60 -9.59
CA THR A 29 -8.54 2.39 -8.49
C THR A 29 -8.49 3.90 -8.75
N GLN A 30 -7.50 4.39 -9.50
CA GLN A 30 -7.40 5.82 -9.86
C GLN A 30 -8.62 6.30 -10.65
N GLU A 31 -9.01 5.54 -11.68
CA GLU A 31 -10.16 5.88 -12.51
C GLU A 31 -11.50 5.72 -11.78
N VAL A 32 -11.60 4.71 -10.90
CA VAL A 32 -12.82 4.49 -10.13
C VAL A 32 -13.00 5.60 -9.09
N ILE A 33 -11.97 5.87 -8.29
CA ILE A 33 -12.07 6.83 -7.18
C ILE A 33 -12.27 8.25 -7.70
N SER A 34 -11.68 8.62 -8.85
CA SER A 34 -11.89 9.93 -9.47
C SER A 34 -13.34 10.18 -9.93
N LYS A 35 -14.16 9.13 -10.07
CA LYS A 35 -15.57 9.22 -10.47
C LYS A 35 -16.54 9.06 -9.28
N LEU A 36 -16.04 8.77 -8.08
CA LEU A 36 -16.88 8.61 -6.90
C LEU A 36 -17.44 9.97 -6.43
N PRO A 37 -18.70 10.03 -5.97
CA PRO A 37 -19.27 11.21 -5.33
C PRO A 37 -18.40 11.80 -4.22
N GLU A 38 -18.34 13.13 -4.13
CA GLU A 38 -17.47 13.84 -3.19
C GLU A 38 -17.85 13.66 -1.71
N HIS A 39 -19.12 13.35 -1.40
CA HIS A 39 -19.58 13.13 -0.03
C HIS A 39 -18.99 11.87 0.60
N LEU A 40 -18.50 10.94 -0.23
CA LEU A 40 -18.00 9.65 0.22
C LEU A 40 -16.62 9.77 0.84
N LYS A 41 -16.46 9.12 2.00
CA LYS A 41 -15.15 8.77 2.54
C LYS A 41 -14.61 7.52 1.84
N VAL A 42 -13.35 7.56 1.42
CA VAL A 42 -12.75 6.47 0.65
C VAL A 42 -11.48 5.99 1.35
N VAL A 43 -11.42 4.69 1.59
CA VAL A 43 -10.23 3.98 2.05
C VAL A 43 -9.77 3.07 0.91
N ASP A 44 -8.69 3.44 0.25
CA ASP A 44 -8.10 2.65 -0.83
C ASP A 44 -7.05 1.68 -0.27
N LEU A 45 -7.28 0.38 -0.43
CA LEU A 45 -6.33 -0.67 -0.06
C LEU A 45 -5.35 -1.00 -1.19
N SER A 46 -5.56 -0.45 -2.39
CA SER A 46 -4.59 -0.51 -3.48
C SER A 46 -3.34 0.32 -3.15
N ALA A 47 -2.37 0.32 -4.06
CA ALA A 47 -1.17 1.15 -3.93
C ALA A 47 -1.24 2.46 -4.73
N ASP A 48 -2.34 2.70 -5.43
CA ASP A 48 -2.43 3.74 -6.45
C ASP A 48 -2.23 5.14 -5.89
N PHE A 49 -2.70 5.40 -4.66
CA PHE A 49 -2.61 6.71 -4.03
C PHE A 49 -1.51 6.85 -2.96
N ARG A 50 -0.64 5.84 -2.80
CA ARG A 50 0.33 5.80 -1.68
C ARG A 50 1.58 6.64 -1.92
N LEU A 51 2.06 6.69 -3.16
CA LEU A 51 3.26 7.47 -3.53
C LEU A 51 2.85 8.91 -3.83
N LYS A 52 3.40 9.85 -3.07
CA LYS A 52 3.08 11.29 -3.20
C LYS A 52 3.58 11.86 -4.52
N ASP A 53 4.71 11.35 -5.00
CA ASP A 53 5.31 11.75 -6.28
C ASP A 53 4.76 10.89 -7.44
N PRO A 54 4.02 11.48 -8.39
CA PRO A 54 3.53 10.77 -9.57
C PRO A 54 4.66 10.20 -10.45
N ALA A 55 5.85 10.80 -10.45
CA ALA A 55 6.98 10.28 -11.22
C ALA A 55 7.51 8.97 -10.62
N SER A 56 7.66 8.91 -9.29
CA SER A 56 7.93 7.67 -8.56
C SER A 56 6.86 6.61 -8.83
N TYR A 57 5.57 6.97 -8.82
CA TYR A 57 4.50 6.05 -9.22
C TYR A 57 4.73 5.48 -10.62
N ALA A 58 4.95 6.35 -11.61
CA ALA A 58 5.14 5.92 -12.98
C ALA A 58 6.34 4.97 -13.15
N GLN A 59 7.45 5.25 -12.46
CA GLN A 59 8.63 4.39 -12.46
C GLN A 59 8.33 2.98 -11.92
N TRP A 60 7.57 2.87 -10.84
CA TRP A 60 7.36 1.59 -10.12
C TRP A 60 6.15 0.78 -10.60
N TYR A 61 5.16 1.46 -11.17
CA TYR A 61 3.91 0.86 -11.63
C TYR A 61 3.79 0.80 -13.15
N GLY A 62 4.70 1.44 -13.89
CA GLY A 62 4.88 1.28 -15.34
C GLY A 62 3.89 2.06 -16.20
N HIS A 63 3.18 3.04 -15.64
CA HIS A 63 2.23 3.91 -16.34
C HIS A 63 2.04 5.21 -15.55
N GLU A 64 1.64 6.29 -16.24
CA GLU A 64 1.36 7.57 -15.59
C GLU A 64 0.20 7.48 -14.60
N HIS A 65 0.27 8.29 -13.55
CA HIS A 65 -0.81 8.38 -12.57
C HIS A 65 -2.02 9.12 -13.17
N ALA A 66 -3.14 8.43 -13.37
CA ALA A 66 -4.33 8.96 -14.05
C ALA A 66 -5.14 10.00 -13.23
N ALA A 67 -4.89 10.11 -11.93
CA ALA A 67 -5.63 11.00 -11.03
C ALA A 67 -4.72 11.95 -10.22
N VAL A 68 -3.82 12.68 -10.88
CA VAL A 68 -2.79 13.54 -10.23
C VAL A 68 -3.36 14.58 -9.27
N GLU A 69 -4.46 15.25 -9.62
CA GLU A 69 -5.06 16.25 -8.72
C GLU A 69 -5.63 15.60 -7.45
N LEU A 70 -6.20 14.41 -7.59
CA LEU A 70 -6.71 13.65 -6.45
C LEU A 70 -5.57 13.14 -5.56
N GLN A 71 -4.44 12.74 -6.15
CA GLN A 71 -3.23 12.32 -5.43
C GLN A 71 -2.75 13.37 -4.42
N LYS A 72 -2.87 14.66 -4.75
CA LYS A 72 -2.48 15.77 -3.85
C LYS A 72 -3.31 15.82 -2.57
N THR A 73 -4.52 15.26 -2.59
CA THR A 73 -5.46 15.26 -1.46
C THR A 73 -5.47 13.94 -0.69
N ALA A 74 -4.84 12.90 -1.22
CA ALA A 74 -4.77 11.59 -0.57
C ALA A 74 -3.88 11.66 0.68
N VAL A 75 -4.37 11.11 1.79
CA VAL A 75 -3.61 10.98 3.02
C VAL A 75 -3.12 9.55 3.17
N TYR A 76 -1.82 9.38 3.39
CA TYR A 76 -1.23 8.07 3.66
C TYR A 76 -1.68 7.55 5.03
N GLY A 77 -2.25 6.36 5.05
CA GLY A 77 -3.04 5.83 6.17
C GLY A 77 -2.24 5.17 7.30
N LEU A 78 -0.97 5.54 7.53
CA LEU A 78 -0.21 4.99 8.65
C LEU A 78 -0.61 5.69 9.95
N THR A 79 -1.64 5.15 10.60
CA THR A 79 -2.43 5.79 11.66
C THR A 79 -1.60 6.40 12.80
N GLU A 80 -0.56 5.71 13.25
CA GLU A 80 0.32 6.15 14.34
C GLU A 80 1.05 7.46 14.00
N LEU A 81 1.35 7.69 12.72
CA LEU A 81 2.10 8.85 12.25
C LEU A 81 1.16 9.97 11.77
N TYR A 82 0.05 9.61 11.11
CA TYR A 82 -0.79 10.56 10.38
C TYR A 82 -2.21 10.74 10.94
N ARG A 83 -2.45 10.36 12.20
CA ARG A 83 -3.78 10.38 12.83
C ARG A 83 -4.56 11.69 12.63
N GLU A 84 -3.90 12.83 12.78
CA GLU A 84 -4.57 14.13 12.65
C GLU A 84 -4.94 14.45 11.19
N GLN A 85 -4.08 14.13 10.21
CA GLN A 85 -4.45 14.30 8.80
C GLN A 85 -5.58 13.34 8.40
N ILE A 86 -5.57 12.11 8.94
CA ILE A 86 -6.57 11.07 8.63
C ILE A 86 -7.98 11.50 9.03
N LYS A 87 -8.17 12.17 10.18
CA LYS A 87 -9.50 12.62 10.65
C LYS A 87 -10.24 13.48 9.63
N GLY A 88 -9.51 14.34 8.92
CA GLY A 88 -10.06 15.24 7.90
C GLY A 88 -10.09 14.64 6.48
N ALA A 89 -9.37 13.55 6.24
CA ALA A 89 -9.17 13.00 4.91
C ALA A 89 -10.49 12.55 4.28
N ARG A 90 -10.68 12.88 3.00
CA ARG A 90 -11.71 12.25 2.16
C ARG A 90 -11.20 10.94 1.59
N LEU A 91 -9.97 10.95 1.08
CA LEU A 91 -9.29 9.80 0.49
C LEU A 91 -8.11 9.39 1.36
N LEU A 92 -8.16 8.17 1.88
CA LEU A 92 -7.09 7.55 2.64
C LEU A 92 -6.45 6.46 1.78
N ALA A 93 -5.15 6.59 1.52
CA ALA A 93 -4.34 5.56 0.87
C ALA A 93 -3.81 4.62 1.95
N ASN A 94 -4.47 3.48 2.13
CA ASN A 94 -4.09 2.52 3.16
C ASN A 94 -2.71 1.93 2.85
N PRO A 95 -1.76 1.91 3.81
CA PRO A 95 -0.41 1.41 3.60
C PRO A 95 -0.36 -0.05 3.15
N GLY A 96 0.76 -0.41 2.51
CA GLY A 96 1.15 -1.79 2.29
C GLY A 96 1.52 -2.50 3.59
N CYS A 97 1.45 -3.83 3.58
CA CYS A 97 1.78 -4.66 4.73
C CYS A 97 3.25 -4.50 5.18
N TYR A 98 4.23 -4.68 4.27
CA TYR A 98 5.64 -4.49 4.59
C TYR A 98 6.01 -3.03 4.93
N PRO A 99 5.51 -2.01 4.21
CA PRO A 99 5.69 -0.61 4.57
C PRO A 99 5.24 -0.31 6.01
N THR A 100 4.10 -0.86 6.42
CA THR A 100 3.62 -0.73 7.81
C THR A 100 4.63 -1.33 8.79
N CYS A 101 5.06 -2.58 8.57
CA CYS A 101 6.02 -3.27 9.44
C CYS A 101 7.39 -2.58 9.52
N ALA A 102 7.84 -1.97 8.42
CA ALA A 102 9.12 -1.28 8.36
C ALA A 102 9.07 0.12 8.99
N GLN A 103 8.03 0.91 8.65
CA GLN A 103 7.96 2.31 9.06
C GLN A 103 7.61 2.46 10.56
N LEU A 104 6.74 1.62 11.12
CA LEU A 104 6.35 1.73 12.53
C LEU A 104 7.54 1.74 13.51
N PRO A 105 8.51 0.80 13.43
CA PRO A 105 9.68 0.84 14.29
C PRO A 105 10.76 1.83 13.83
N LEU A 106 11.01 1.96 12.52
CA LEU A 106 12.15 2.74 12.02
C LEU A 106 11.89 4.25 12.04
N TYR A 107 10.68 4.70 11.72
CA TYR A 107 10.34 6.11 11.64
C TYR A 107 10.69 6.86 12.95
N PRO A 108 10.27 6.43 14.15
CA PRO A 108 10.62 7.14 15.39
C PRO A 108 12.12 7.11 15.70
N LEU A 109 12.82 6.01 15.40
CA LEU A 109 14.27 5.88 15.64
C LEU A 109 15.07 6.84 14.74
N ILE A 110 14.71 6.92 13.46
CA ILE A 110 15.31 7.83 12.49
C ILE A 110 15.01 9.28 12.87
N LYS A 111 13.76 9.61 13.18
CA LYS A 111 13.35 10.97 13.57
C LYS A 111 14.07 11.46 14.82
N ALA A 112 14.33 10.57 15.78
CA ALA A 112 15.11 10.85 16.98
C ALA A 112 16.64 10.77 16.77
N LYS A 113 17.10 10.46 15.55
CA LYS A 113 18.53 10.30 15.18
C LYS A 113 19.26 9.25 16.03
N LEU A 114 18.56 8.16 16.38
CA LEU A 114 19.09 7.06 17.20
C LEU A 114 19.73 5.94 16.37
N VAL A 115 19.52 5.95 15.05
CA VAL A 115 20.10 4.99 14.09
C VAL A 115 20.64 5.74 12.89
N LEU A 116 21.63 5.15 12.23
CA LEU A 116 22.10 5.62 10.93
C LEU A 116 21.03 5.33 9.87
N THR A 117 20.95 6.22 8.88
CA THR A 117 20.04 6.08 7.74
C THR A 117 20.70 5.45 6.52
N ASP A 118 22.02 5.29 6.57
CA ASP A 118 22.79 4.57 5.56
C ASP A 118 22.64 3.06 5.78
N ASP A 119 22.50 2.29 4.70
CA ASP A 119 22.48 0.82 4.71
C ASP A 119 21.40 0.16 5.60
N ILE A 120 20.19 0.71 5.62
CA ILE A 120 19.05 0.04 6.25
C ILE A 120 18.71 -1.23 5.46
N ILE A 121 18.92 -2.40 6.09
CA ILE A 121 18.61 -3.71 5.53
C ILE A 121 17.32 -4.25 6.17
N ILE A 122 16.33 -4.54 5.32
CA ILE A 122 15.03 -5.09 5.69
C ILE A 122 14.88 -6.47 5.05
N ASP A 123 15.15 -7.51 5.85
CA ASP A 123 14.85 -8.90 5.51
C ASP A 123 13.49 -9.30 6.07
N ALA A 124 12.46 -9.28 5.22
CA ALA A 124 11.08 -9.40 5.63
C ALA A 124 10.49 -10.79 5.31
N LYS A 125 9.51 -11.21 6.11
CA LYS A 125 8.88 -12.54 6.05
C LYS A 125 7.36 -12.37 6.05
N SER A 126 6.64 -13.03 5.15
CA SER A 126 5.16 -13.00 5.10
C SER A 126 4.60 -14.35 4.68
N GLY A 127 3.37 -14.62 5.12
CA GLY A 127 2.62 -15.79 4.69
C GLY A 127 2.07 -15.61 3.29
N VAL A 128 1.62 -16.72 2.69
CA VAL A 128 1.11 -16.75 1.31
C VAL A 128 -0.15 -15.92 1.09
N SER A 129 -0.91 -15.61 2.16
CA SER A 129 -2.11 -14.77 2.08
C SER A 129 -1.85 -13.38 1.47
N GLY A 130 -0.62 -12.84 1.61
CA GLY A 130 -0.21 -11.58 0.99
C GLY A 130 -0.18 -11.62 -0.54
N ALA A 131 -0.10 -12.81 -1.15
CA ALA A 131 -0.16 -12.99 -2.60
C ALA A 131 -1.60 -12.91 -3.17
N GLY A 132 -2.61 -12.85 -2.30
CA GLY A 132 -4.02 -12.82 -2.67
C GLY A 132 -4.58 -14.18 -3.06
N ARG A 133 -5.85 -14.19 -3.50
CA ARG A 133 -6.62 -15.41 -3.82
C ARG A 133 -6.53 -15.84 -5.30
N ALA A 134 -5.67 -15.21 -6.09
CA ALA A 134 -5.52 -15.56 -7.51
C ALA A 134 -4.96 -16.98 -7.64
N ALA A 135 -5.58 -17.80 -8.50
CA ALA A 135 -5.09 -19.14 -8.79
C ALA A 135 -3.83 -19.06 -9.66
N LYS A 136 -2.67 -19.19 -9.03
CA LYS A 136 -1.35 -19.22 -9.68
C LYS A 136 -0.64 -20.49 -9.24
N GLU A 137 0.05 -21.15 -10.17
CA GLU A 137 0.82 -22.37 -9.89
C GLU A 137 1.78 -22.16 -8.71
N SER A 138 2.52 -21.06 -8.73
CA SER A 138 3.44 -20.66 -7.65
C SER A 138 2.81 -20.51 -6.26
N ASN A 139 1.48 -20.44 -6.16
CA ASN A 139 0.75 -20.26 -4.90
C ASN A 139 -0.02 -21.53 -4.50
N LEU A 140 0.12 -22.62 -5.25
CA LEU A 140 -0.50 -23.90 -4.89
C LEU A 140 0.11 -24.42 -3.59
N TYR A 141 -0.69 -25.11 -2.78
CA TYR A 141 -0.23 -25.65 -1.50
C TYR A 141 1.05 -26.47 -1.65
N CYS A 142 1.12 -27.36 -2.65
CA CYS A 142 2.28 -28.22 -2.87
C CYS A 142 3.54 -27.46 -3.33
N GLU A 143 3.41 -26.26 -3.90
CA GLU A 143 4.55 -25.43 -4.31
C GLU A 143 5.10 -24.58 -3.14
N ILE A 144 4.26 -24.33 -2.12
CA ILE A 144 4.59 -23.45 -0.99
C ILE A 144 4.89 -24.22 0.30
N ALA A 145 4.25 -25.37 0.52
CA ALA A 145 4.40 -26.13 1.74
C ALA A 145 5.86 -26.57 1.96
N GLU A 146 6.25 -26.67 3.24
CA GLU A 146 7.57 -27.16 3.68
C GLU A 146 8.80 -26.38 3.16
N GLY A 147 8.61 -25.15 2.66
CA GLY A 147 9.70 -24.33 2.13
C GLY A 147 9.56 -22.83 2.37
N ILE A 148 10.67 -22.12 2.15
CA ILE A 148 10.73 -20.65 2.13
C ILE A 148 11.46 -20.20 0.87
N ASN A 149 11.03 -19.09 0.27
CA ASN A 149 11.67 -18.54 -0.93
C ASN A 149 11.69 -17.01 -0.88
N SER A 150 12.81 -16.40 -1.26
CA SER A 150 12.89 -14.96 -1.53
C SER A 150 12.18 -14.62 -2.84
N TYR A 151 11.60 -13.43 -2.95
CA TYR A 151 10.96 -12.98 -4.19
C TYR A 151 11.14 -11.49 -4.42
N SER A 152 11.03 -11.05 -5.68
CA SER A 152 11.14 -9.64 -6.09
C SER A 152 12.36 -8.89 -5.50
N VAL A 153 13.47 -9.60 -5.32
CA VAL A 153 14.71 -9.08 -4.74
C VAL A 153 15.18 -7.85 -5.51
N GLY A 154 15.42 -6.75 -4.80
CA GLY A 154 15.90 -5.47 -5.35
C GLY A 154 14.87 -4.68 -6.19
N LYS A 155 13.64 -5.16 -6.35
CA LYS A 155 12.63 -4.51 -7.21
C LYS A 155 11.18 -4.66 -6.70
N HIS A 156 11.00 -4.82 -5.39
CA HIS A 156 9.66 -4.96 -4.83
C HIS A 156 8.96 -3.59 -4.72
N ARG A 157 7.70 -3.50 -5.15
CA ARG A 157 6.93 -2.23 -5.23
C ARG A 157 6.67 -1.51 -3.90
N HIS A 158 6.86 -2.19 -2.78
CA HIS A 158 6.83 -1.57 -1.45
C HIS A 158 8.10 -0.77 -1.09
N MET A 159 9.19 -0.95 -1.83
CA MET A 159 10.45 -0.23 -1.58
C MET A 159 10.29 1.30 -1.65
N PRO A 160 9.73 1.91 -2.72
CA PRO A 160 9.54 3.36 -2.75
C PRO A 160 8.59 3.87 -1.67
N GLU A 161 7.61 3.06 -1.26
CA GLU A 161 6.68 3.39 -0.18
C GLU A 161 7.39 3.43 1.19
N ILE A 162 8.31 2.49 1.43
CA ILE A 162 9.19 2.49 2.60
C ILE A 162 10.12 3.71 2.57
N GLU A 163 10.85 3.88 1.46
CA GLU A 163 11.84 4.96 1.29
C GLU A 163 11.20 6.35 1.44
N GLN A 164 9.99 6.56 0.89
CA GLN A 164 9.24 7.80 1.07
C GLN A 164 9.00 8.11 2.55
N GLY A 165 8.52 7.13 3.32
CA GLY A 165 8.23 7.31 4.75
C GLY A 165 9.49 7.53 5.60
N LEU A 166 10.55 6.77 5.34
CA LEU A 166 11.82 6.91 6.07
C LEU A 166 12.56 8.20 5.70
N SER A 167 12.50 8.63 4.43
CA SER A 167 13.06 9.90 3.98
C SER A 167 12.36 11.09 4.64
N GLU A 168 11.03 11.00 4.81
CA GLU A 168 10.27 12.01 5.56
C GLU A 168 10.73 12.10 7.03
N ALA A 169 10.99 10.97 7.68
CA ALA A 169 11.50 10.94 9.05
C ALA A 169 12.92 11.52 9.16
N ALA A 170 13.77 11.23 8.16
CA ALA A 170 15.18 11.64 8.15
C ALA A 170 15.37 13.11 7.74
N GLY A 171 14.45 13.67 6.94
CA GLY A 171 14.62 14.97 6.29
C GLY A 171 15.62 14.97 5.13
N THR A 172 16.02 13.78 4.67
CA THR A 172 16.92 13.55 3.53
C THR A 172 16.51 12.26 2.83
N ALA A 173 17.02 12.02 1.62
CA ALA A 173 16.77 10.76 0.91
C ALA A 173 17.35 9.57 1.68
N VAL A 174 16.55 8.52 1.85
CA VAL A 174 16.91 7.25 2.46
C VAL A 174 16.64 6.14 1.45
N ASN A 175 17.65 5.31 1.21
CA ASN A 175 17.54 4.10 0.41
C ASN A 175 17.54 2.88 1.32
N VAL A 176 16.80 1.84 0.95
CA VAL A 176 16.76 0.58 1.72
C VAL A 176 17.15 -0.62 0.87
N SER A 177 17.81 -1.60 1.48
CA SER A 177 17.90 -2.94 0.92
C SER A 177 16.73 -3.76 1.42
N PHE A 178 15.76 -4.04 0.55
CA PHE A 178 14.53 -4.75 0.92
C PHE A 178 14.41 -6.10 0.20
N THR A 179 14.37 -7.18 0.98
CA THR A 179 14.18 -8.55 0.48
C THR A 179 13.03 -9.24 1.21
N PRO A 180 11.89 -9.47 0.55
CA PRO A 180 10.80 -10.24 1.12
C PRO A 180 10.98 -11.75 0.88
N HIS A 181 10.52 -12.52 1.85
CA HIS A 181 10.49 -13.97 1.86
C HIS A 181 9.06 -14.46 2.08
N LEU A 182 8.65 -15.41 1.24
CA LEU A 182 7.42 -16.14 1.37
C LEU A 182 7.63 -17.30 2.33
N ILE A 183 6.82 -17.36 3.39
CA ILE A 183 6.91 -18.38 4.44
C ILE A 183 5.67 -19.29 4.39
N ASN A 184 5.90 -20.58 4.64
CA ASN A 184 4.88 -21.59 4.88
C ASN A 184 4.22 -21.39 6.25
N MET A 185 3.15 -20.58 6.31
CA MET A 185 2.37 -20.33 7.52
C MET A 185 0.91 -20.66 7.26
N SER A 186 0.30 -21.41 8.18
CA SER A 186 -1.13 -21.76 8.21
C SER A 186 -1.95 -20.74 9.00
#